data_AF-A0A538LKE4-F1
#
_entry.id   AF-A0A538LKE4-F1
#
_cell.length_a   1.000
_cell.length_b   1.000
_cell.length_c   1.000
_cell.angle_alpha   90.00
_cell.angle_beta   90.00
_cell.angle_gamma   90.00
#
_symmetry.space_group_name_H-M   'P 1'
#
loop_
_entity.id
_entity.type
_entity.pdbx_description
1 polymer ?
#
loop_
_entity_poly.entity_id
_entity_poly.type
_entity_poly.pdbx_seq_one_letter_code
_entity_poly.pdbx_strand_id
1 'polypeptide(L)'
;RLDPALKLVERGIAPVLAISSPYRQPKWRTAIRLCTGQTPHPRFRVICFQATPYSTRGEAETVTRLAERDGWNRLVVVSSTYHLTRARMLFRRCYRGTLWTVGTSSPLYRLPEEWASETGKLIVQTAVERGC
;
A
#
# COMPACT_ATOMS: atom_id res chain seq x y z
N ARG A 1 4.97 -1.79 -8.62
CA ARG A 1 4.07 -1.25 -7.56
C ARG A 1 3.80 0.25 -7.76
N LEU A 2 4.83 1.11 -7.83
CA LEU A 2 4.63 2.56 -7.98
C LEU A 2 4.02 2.97 -9.33
N ASP A 3 4.49 2.41 -10.46
CA ASP A 3 4.01 2.85 -11.78
C ASP A 3 2.50 2.63 -12.00
N PRO A 4 1.91 1.49 -11.60
CA PRO A 4 0.46 1.33 -11.66
C PRO A 4 -0.30 2.30 -10.75
N ALA A 5 0.24 2.62 -9.56
CA ALA A 5 -0.38 3.60 -8.66
C ALA A 5 -0.38 5.01 -9.28
N LEU A 6 0.74 5.42 -9.90
CA LEU A 6 0.85 6.68 -10.63
C LEU A 6 -0.17 6.76 -11.78
N LYS A 7 -0.29 5.70 -12.58
CA LYS A 7 -1.29 5.66 -13.67
C LYS A 7 -2.73 5.85 -13.18
N LEU A 8 -3.06 5.38 -11.98
CA LEU A 8 -4.41 5.57 -11.41
C LEU A 8 -4.68 7.04 -11.10
N VAL A 9 -3.73 7.71 -10.43
CA VAL A 9 -3.91 9.12 -10.05
C VAL A 9 -3.80 10.07 -11.25
N GLU A 10 -2.95 9.74 -12.24
CA GLU A 10 -2.85 10.50 -13.50
C GLU A 10 -4.12 10.43 -14.35
N ARG A 11 -4.84 9.30 -14.28
CA ARG A 11 -6.15 9.10 -14.93
C ARG A 11 -7.31 9.70 -14.13
N GLY A 12 -7.05 10.31 -12.98
CA GLY A 12 -8.09 10.89 -12.12
C GLY A 12 -8.92 9.85 -11.34
N ILE A 13 -8.48 8.60 -11.26
CA ILE A 13 -9.19 7.55 -10.51
C ILE A 13 -9.11 7.79 -9.00
N ALA A 14 -8.00 8.38 -8.53
CA ALA A 14 -7.83 8.81 -7.15
C ALA A 14 -7.15 10.19 -7.11
N PRO A 15 -7.64 11.13 -6.28
CA PRO A 15 -7.06 12.47 -6.17
C PRO A 15 -5.84 12.52 -5.23
N VAL A 16 -5.52 11.41 -4.54
CA VAL A 16 -4.44 11.32 -3.56
C VAL A 16 -3.60 10.06 -3.84
N LEU A 17 -2.28 10.23 -3.86
CA LEU A 17 -1.29 9.17 -3.90
C LEU A 17 -0.61 9.06 -2.54
N ALA A 18 -0.91 7.99 -1.79
CA ALA A 18 -0.26 7.71 -0.51
C ALA A 18 0.91 6.73 -0.69
N ILE A 19 2.12 7.10 -0.25
CA ILE A 19 3.34 6.30 -0.37
C ILE A 19 3.88 5.96 1.02
N SER A 20 3.92 4.66 1.34
CA SER A 20 4.52 4.15 2.58
C SER A 20 6.04 4.07 2.47
N SER A 21 6.71 4.62 3.49
CA SER A 21 8.13 4.45 3.81
C SER A 21 9.09 4.61 2.62
N PRO A 22 8.95 5.67 1.79
CA PRO A 22 9.71 5.84 0.55
C PRO A 22 11.23 5.89 0.78
N TYR A 23 11.67 6.39 1.94
CA TYR A 23 13.08 6.59 2.27
C TYR A 23 13.79 5.31 2.78
N ARG A 24 13.05 4.24 3.10
CA ARG A 24 13.66 2.96 3.51
C ARG A 24 14.26 2.16 2.36
N GLN A 25 13.90 2.51 1.11
CA GLN A 25 14.46 1.89 -0.08
C GLN A 25 15.14 2.96 -0.95
N PRO A 26 16.47 3.17 -0.81
CA PRO A 26 17.20 4.17 -1.59
C PRO A 26 17.09 3.97 -3.12
N LYS A 27 16.78 2.75 -3.57
CA LYS A 27 16.54 2.42 -4.98
C LYS A 27 15.23 2.99 -5.53
N TRP A 28 14.29 3.42 -4.67
CA TRP A 28 12.98 3.97 -5.04
C TRP A 28 13.05 5.47 -5.39
N ARG A 29 13.96 5.83 -6.30
CA ARG A 29 14.24 7.23 -6.70
C ARG A 29 12.99 8.01 -7.10
N THR A 30 12.08 7.39 -7.86
CA THR A 30 10.84 8.06 -8.27
C THR A 30 9.94 8.37 -7.07
N ALA A 31 9.75 7.42 -6.14
CA ALA A 31 8.96 7.67 -4.92
C ALA A 31 9.59 8.79 -4.09
N ILE A 32 10.91 8.78 -3.94
CA ILE A 32 11.64 9.82 -3.20
C ILE A 32 11.40 11.20 -3.84
N ARG A 33 11.54 11.35 -5.16
CA ARG A 33 11.28 12.63 -5.85
C ARG A 33 9.85 13.14 -5.70
N LEU A 34 8.88 12.23 -5.71
CA LEU A 34 7.46 12.57 -5.46
C LEU A 34 7.28 13.10 -4.04
N CYS A 35 7.94 12.47 -3.06
CA CYS A 35 7.82 12.82 -1.64
C CYS A 35 8.59 14.08 -1.25
N THR A 36 9.68 14.40 -1.94
CA THR A 36 10.45 15.64 -1.72
C THR A 36 9.88 16.85 -2.45
N GLY A 37 8.77 16.67 -3.20
CA GLY A 37 8.15 17.76 -3.96
C GLY A 37 8.96 18.21 -5.18
N GLN A 38 9.97 17.43 -5.60
CA GLN A 38 10.79 17.74 -6.77
C GLN A 38 10.02 17.58 -8.09
N THR A 39 8.84 16.98 -8.06
CA THR A 39 7.95 16.83 -9.22
C THR A 39 6.59 17.45 -8.88
N PRO A 40 6.20 18.56 -9.53
CA PRO A 40 4.88 19.14 -9.35
C PRO A 40 3.78 18.25 -9.93
N HIS A 41 2.69 18.05 -9.18
CA HIS A 41 1.53 17.27 -9.61
C HIS A 41 0.23 18.05 -9.38
N PRO A 42 -0.24 18.85 -10.36
CA PRO A 42 -1.43 19.68 -10.18
C PRO A 42 -2.73 18.87 -10.10
N ARG A 43 -2.71 17.60 -10.54
CA ARG A 43 -3.90 16.74 -10.64
C ARG A 43 -4.16 15.85 -9.42
N PHE A 44 -3.16 15.66 -8.56
CA PHE A 44 -3.29 14.80 -7.38
C PHE A 44 -2.32 15.22 -6.27
N ARG A 45 -2.71 15.00 -5.03
CA ARG A 45 -1.87 15.24 -3.85
C ARG A 45 -1.02 14.03 -3.54
N VAL A 46 0.26 14.23 -3.24
CA VAL A 46 1.14 13.16 -2.74
C VAL A 46 1.22 13.25 -1.21
N ILE A 47 1.00 12.12 -0.54
CA ILE A 47 1.18 11.98 0.91
C ILE A 47 2.20 10.88 1.14
N CYS A 48 3.30 11.22 1.80
CA CYS A 48 4.32 10.24 2.16
C CYS A 48 4.35 10.09 3.67
N PHE A 49 4.29 8.85 4.14
CA PHE A 49 4.27 8.54 5.57
C PHE A 49 5.17 7.36 5.88
N GLN A 50 5.60 7.26 7.13
CA GLN A 50 6.34 6.11 7.63
C GLN A 50 5.40 5.27 8.48
N ALA A 51 5.22 3.99 8.11
CA ALA A 51 4.41 3.09 8.90
C ALA A 51 5.14 2.68 10.19
N THR A 52 4.41 2.72 11.30
CA THR A 52 4.87 2.25 12.62
C THR A 52 3.80 1.33 13.20
N PRO A 53 4.06 0.01 13.36
CA PRO A 53 5.30 -0.69 13.00
C PRO A 53 5.51 -0.76 11.47
N TYR A 54 6.76 -0.91 11.04
CA TYR A 54 7.09 -1.08 9.62
C TYR A 54 6.64 -2.46 9.12
N SER A 55 5.35 -2.54 8.80
CA SER A 55 4.66 -3.76 8.42
C SER A 55 3.41 -3.41 7.61
N THR A 56 2.87 -4.38 6.89
CA THR A 56 1.60 -4.22 6.17
C THR A 56 0.43 -3.85 7.11
N ARG A 57 0.50 -4.26 8.39
CA ARG A 57 -0.48 -3.86 9.40
C ARG A 57 -0.36 -2.37 9.72
N GLY A 58 0.83 -1.92 10.11
CA GLY A 58 1.06 -0.50 10.42
C GLY A 58 0.80 0.44 9.23
N GLU A 59 0.96 -0.04 8.00
CA GLU A 59 0.50 0.66 6.79
C GLU A 59 -1.02 0.80 6.75
N ALA A 60 -1.75 -0.29 6.96
CA ALA A 60 -3.21 -0.29 7.00
C ALA A 60 -3.76 0.63 8.10
N GLU A 61 -3.20 0.58 9.30
CA GLU A 61 -3.58 1.45 10.41
C GLU A 61 -3.33 2.94 10.07
N THR A 62 -2.15 3.26 9.53
CA THR A 62 -1.79 4.64 9.20
C THR A 62 -2.68 5.21 8.10
N VAL A 63 -2.93 4.44 7.04
CA VAL A 63 -3.82 4.85 5.96
C VAL A 63 -5.27 4.96 6.45
N THR A 64 -5.70 4.11 7.38
CA THR A 64 -7.04 4.20 7.97
C THR A 64 -7.20 5.51 8.75
N ARG A 65 -6.22 5.88 9.59
CA ARG A 65 -6.24 7.18 10.28
C ARG A 65 -6.26 8.36 9.31
N LEU A 66 -5.51 8.29 8.21
CA LEU A 66 -5.55 9.32 7.16
C LEU A 66 -6.93 9.37 6.48
N ALA A 67 -7.53 8.21 6.21
CA ALA A 67 -8.84 8.11 5.59
C ALA A 67 -9.93 8.67 6.51
N GLU A 68 -9.88 8.40 7.82
CA GLU A 68 -10.82 8.96 8.80
C GLU A 68 -10.66 10.47 8.93
N ARG A 69 -9.42 10.96 9.01
CA ARG A 69 -9.12 12.39 9.09
C ARG A 69 -9.59 13.17 7.86
N ASP A 70 -9.31 12.64 6.68
CA ASP A 70 -9.58 13.32 5.40
C ASP A 70 -10.93 12.88 4.77
N GLY A 71 -11.73 12.07 5.46
CA GLY A 71 -13.07 11.64 5.03
C GLY A 71 -13.09 10.70 3.81
N TRP A 72 -12.04 9.92 3.58
CA TRP A 72 -11.98 9.01 2.44
C TRP A 72 -12.87 7.78 2.65
N ASN A 73 -13.79 7.55 1.71
CA ASN A 73 -14.69 6.39 1.69
C ASN A 73 -14.28 5.27 0.72
N ARG A 74 -13.24 5.51 -0.08
CA ARG A 74 -12.69 4.55 -1.04
C ARG A 74 -11.17 4.55 -1.00
N LEU A 75 -10.58 3.35 -0.96
CA LEU A 75 -9.14 3.14 -1.02
C LEU A 75 -8.79 2.16 -2.14
N VAL A 76 -7.68 2.42 -2.82
CA VAL A 76 -7.07 1.50 -3.78
C VAL A 76 -5.69 1.11 -3.28
N VAL A 77 -5.53 -0.15 -2.87
CA VAL A 77 -4.25 -0.69 -2.40
C VAL A 77 -3.51 -1.31 -3.58
N VAL A 78 -2.33 -0.79 -3.88
CA VAL A 78 -1.47 -1.27 -4.96
C VAL A 78 -0.28 -2.03 -4.36
N SER A 79 -0.23 -3.35 -4.58
CA SER A 79 0.89 -4.18 -4.12
C SER A 79 1.19 -5.31 -5.12
N SER A 80 2.18 -6.14 -4.84
CA SER A 80 2.44 -7.32 -5.70
C SER A 80 1.33 -8.35 -5.53
N THR A 81 1.03 -9.08 -6.60
CA THR A 81 -0.02 -10.12 -6.63
C THR A 81 0.07 -11.11 -5.47
N TYR A 82 1.28 -11.57 -5.11
CA TYR A 82 1.49 -12.50 -4.01
C TYR A 82 1.30 -11.88 -2.61
N HIS A 83 1.46 -10.57 -2.45
CA HIS A 83 1.16 -9.86 -1.20
C HIS A 83 -0.29 -9.39 -1.10
N LEU A 84 -1.05 -9.42 -2.20
CA LEU A 84 -2.38 -8.83 -2.24
C LEU A 84 -3.36 -9.50 -1.29
N THR A 85 -3.31 -10.83 -1.14
CA THR A 85 -4.23 -11.56 -0.27
C THR A 85 -4.09 -11.08 1.19
N ARG A 86 -2.85 -11.05 1.69
CA ARG A 86 -2.54 -10.61 3.05
C ARG A 86 -2.79 -9.12 3.26
N ALA A 87 -2.37 -8.29 2.30
CA ALA A 87 -2.62 -6.84 2.36
C ALA A 87 -4.13 -6.55 2.35
N ARG A 88 -4.90 -7.17 1.46
CA ARG A 88 -6.36 -7.01 1.40
C ARG A 88 -7.02 -7.37 2.71
N MET A 89 -6.63 -8.49 3.31
CA MET A 89 -7.17 -8.94 4.59
C MET A 89 -6.89 -7.95 5.72
N LEU A 90 -5.65 -7.47 5.86
CA LEU A 90 -5.29 -6.48 6.89
C LEU A 90 -6.01 -5.14 6.68
N PHE A 91 -6.01 -4.62 5.46
CA PHE A 91 -6.72 -3.38 5.14
C PHE A 91 -8.23 -3.52 5.36
N ARG A 92 -8.84 -4.69 5.10
CA ARG A 92 -10.25 -4.95 5.40
C ARG A 92 -10.57 -4.96 6.90
N ARG A 93 -9.61 -5.34 7.76
CA ARG A 93 -9.79 -5.31 9.22
C ARG A 93 -9.75 -3.88 9.75
N CYS A 94 -8.87 -3.06 9.20
CA CYS A 94 -8.70 -1.67 9.63
C CYS A 94 -9.73 -0.72 9.04
N TYR A 95 -9.92 -0.82 7.72
CA TYR A 95 -10.68 0.16 6.97
C TYR A 95 -12.06 -0.37 6.60
N ARG A 96 -13.10 0.32 7.06
CA ARG A 96 -14.50 -0.06 6.86
C ARG A 96 -15.11 0.44 5.53
N GLY A 97 -14.41 1.29 4.80
CA GLY A 97 -14.89 1.81 3.52
C GLY A 97 -14.71 0.84 2.35
N THR A 98 -14.88 1.35 1.12
CA THR A 98 -14.74 0.52 -0.08
C THR A 98 -13.26 0.29 -0.39
N LEU A 99 -12.82 -0.96 -0.38
CA LEU A 99 -11.44 -1.34 -0.68
C LEU A 99 -11.31 -2.04 -2.04
N TRP A 100 -10.52 -1.44 -2.93
CA TRP A 100 -10.06 -2.04 -4.17
C TRP A 100 -8.58 -2.43 -4.07
N THR A 101 -8.18 -3.46 -4.79
CA THR A 101 -6.82 -3.98 -4.77
C THR A 101 -6.30 -4.16 -6.18
N VAL A 102 -5.14 -3.59 -6.50
CA VAL A 102 -4.50 -3.70 -7.81
C VAL A 102 -3.17 -4.43 -7.66
N GLY A 103 -3.03 -5.53 -8.39
CA GLY A 103 -1.88 -6.41 -8.33
C GLY A 103 -0.85 -6.04 -9.38
N THR A 104 0.42 -5.95 -8.99
CA THR A 104 1.51 -5.83 -9.96
C THR A 104 2.19 -7.18 -10.14
N SER A 105 2.26 -7.66 -11.38
CA SER A 105 2.91 -8.94 -11.73
C SER A 105 4.35 -8.96 -11.25
N SER A 106 4.77 -10.10 -10.71
CA SER A 106 6.14 -10.36 -10.27
C SER A 106 6.69 -11.57 -11.05
N PRO A 107 8.02 -11.69 -11.23
CA PRO A 107 8.61 -12.75 -12.03
C PRO A 107 8.27 -14.14 -11.46
N LEU A 108 7.89 -15.08 -12.32
CA LEU A 108 7.40 -16.41 -11.90
C LEU A 108 8.40 -17.19 -11.03
N TYR A 109 9.70 -17.02 -11.25
CA TYR A 109 10.74 -17.79 -10.57
C TYR A 109 10.89 -17.50 -9.07
N ARG A 110 10.39 -16.36 -8.56
CA ARG A 110 10.39 -16.04 -7.12
C ARG A 110 9.12 -16.46 -6.38
N LEU A 111 8.12 -16.95 -7.12
CA LEU A 111 6.81 -17.27 -6.55
C LEU A 111 6.85 -18.33 -5.45
N PRO A 112 7.65 -19.42 -5.52
CA PRO A 112 7.60 -20.49 -4.51
C PRO A 112 8.05 -20.05 -3.11
N GLU A 113 9.20 -19.37 -3.02
CA GLU A 113 9.76 -18.89 -1.75
C GLU A 113 8.90 -17.78 -1.14
N GLU A 114 8.47 -16.82 -1.96
CA GLU A 114 7.60 -15.73 -1.52
C GLU A 114 6.23 -16.26 -1.05
N TRP A 115 5.65 -17.26 -1.74
CA TRP A 115 4.42 -17.92 -1.30
C TRP A 115 4.57 -18.62 0.05
N ALA A 116 5.66 -19.35 0.28
CA ALA A 116 5.89 -20.04 1.54
C ALA A 116 5.98 -19.04 2.72
N SER A 117 6.75 -17.96 2.54
CA SER A 117 6.89 -16.93 3.57
C SER A 117 5.59 -16.15 3.82
N GLU A 118 4.84 -15.82 2.76
CA GLU A 118 3.57 -15.10 2.88
C GLU A 118 2.47 -15.97 3.47
N THR A 119 2.48 -17.28 3.22
CA THR A 119 1.56 -18.24 3.85
C THR A 119 1.82 -18.32 5.35
N GLY A 120 3.08 -18.42 5.77
CA GLY A 120 3.45 -18.39 7.20
C GLY A 120 2.97 -17.11 7.89
N LYS A 121 3.23 -15.95 7.29
CA LYS A 121 2.74 -14.65 7.81
C LYS A 121 1.22 -14.57 7.85
N LEU A 122 0.53 -15.11 6.85
CA LEU A 122 -0.94 -15.14 6.80
C LEU A 122 -1.52 -15.99 7.92
N ILE A 123 -0.94 -17.16 8.20
CA ILE A 123 -1.35 -18.04 9.31
C ILE A 123 -1.20 -17.29 10.63
N VAL A 124 -0.05 -16.67 10.89
CA VAL A 124 0.17 -15.89 12.12
C VAL A 124 -0.84 -14.75 12.25
N GLN A 125 -1.10 -14.00 11.18
CA GLN A 125 -2.06 -12.88 11.21
C GLN A 125 -3.53 -13.31 11.31
N THR A 126 -3.85 -14.54 10.90
CA THR A 126 -5.20 -15.10 11.02
C THR A 126 -5.41 -15.71 12.41
N ALA A 127 -4.43 -16.47 12.89
CA ALA A 127 -4.53 -17.26 14.11
C ALA A 127 -4.18 -16.47 15.38
N VAL A 128 -3.10 -15.69 15.35
CA VAL A 128 -2.49 -15.04 16.53
C VAL A 128 -2.76 -13.54 16.54
N GLU A 129 -2.37 -12.83 15.48
CA GLU A 129 -2.40 -11.36 15.48
C GLU A 129 -3.62 -10.81 14.72
N ARG A 130 -4.78 -10.88 15.38
CA ARG A 130 -6.10 -10.54 14.81
C ARG A 130 -6.43 -9.05 14.75
N GLY A 131 -5.52 -8.19 15.21
CA GLY A 131 -5.69 -6.74 15.19
C GLY A 131 -5.93 -6.17 13.79
N CYS A 132 -6.54 -4.98 13.79
CA CYS A 132 -6.11 -3.93 12.88
C CYS A 132 -4.77 -3.40 13.41
#